data_AF-A0A399ELC9-F1
#
_entry.id   AF-A0A399ELC9-F1
#
_cell.length_a   1.000
_cell.length_b   1.000
_cell.length_c   1.000
_cell.angle_alpha   90.00
_cell.angle_beta   90.00
_cell.angle_gamma   90.00
#
_symmetry.space_group_name_H-M   'P 1'
#
loop_
_entity.id
_entity.type
_entity.pdbx_description
1 polymer ?
#
loop_
_entity_poly.entity_id
_entity_poly.type
_entity_poly.pdbx_seq_one_letter_code
_entity_poly.pdbx_strand_id
1 'polypeptide(L)'
;MFEIRGVLEGFYGRPWSWAERRAMVDFAARHGYNRYFYAPKNDPIHRNRWREPYLPAEMRWFGELARQCEAGGLRLVFGLSPLEYRYSGEAHWRSLLDKVHAAQAVGIRDFFLLMDDMPDRFRYPEDGERFGSLGEAQAWLCGRLRQEVAGELYFCPTEYHGAGDSPYLRTLGERLDGGVEVFWTGREVCSSVLRTPDAHAVSAVLRRPVVYWDNYPVNDVDMRYDPHIRPYRGRDPDLDSACKGIALNAALQAEASKIALHTAAQYLADPQAYDPDAAWDRALLEVTGDPADAEAVRTLADLARKNPLEPGRHLDNALRGRLEGFFAAPVTPERVGEMRRLFEGLARSAERLEKLHNRALAADLAPWTHKLAGWAEVGLRGLDVLEAPSEAKVEELLGAIFRVRENFHWVGGDLFDVFARGCARAALEPSLSQAGGGWLEWK
;
A
#
# COMPACT_ATOMS: atom_id res chain seq x y z
N MET A 1 -22.92 8.65 0.15
CA MET A 1 -22.24 7.41 -0.27
C MET A 1 -21.29 7.75 -1.42
N PHE A 2 -20.07 7.21 -1.40
CA PHE A 2 -19.09 7.47 -2.45
C PHE A 2 -19.57 7.01 -3.83
N GLU A 3 -19.52 7.91 -4.81
CA GLU A 3 -19.84 7.59 -6.21
C GLU A 3 -18.75 6.71 -6.83
N ILE A 4 -17.48 7.00 -6.50
CA ILE A 4 -16.32 6.23 -6.96
C ILE A 4 -15.76 5.39 -5.83
N ARG A 5 -15.71 4.08 -6.06
CA ARG A 5 -15.07 3.09 -5.19
C ARG A 5 -14.10 2.31 -6.05
N GLY A 6 -12.83 2.71 -6.01
CA GLY A 6 -11.80 2.25 -6.93
C GLY A 6 -10.76 1.34 -6.30
N VAL A 7 -10.30 0.35 -7.08
CA VAL A 7 -9.00 -0.29 -6.89
C VAL A 7 -8.03 0.28 -7.92
N LEU A 8 -6.86 0.72 -7.49
CA LEU A 8 -5.85 1.37 -8.33
C LEU A 8 -4.55 0.57 -8.32
N GLU A 9 -4.14 0.10 -9.50
CA GLU A 9 -2.81 -0.44 -9.75
C GLU A 9 -1.89 0.74 -10.13
N GLY A 10 -1.48 1.55 -9.15
CA GLY A 10 -0.77 2.84 -9.36
C GLY A 10 0.65 2.90 -8.79
N PHE A 11 1.15 1.78 -8.29
CA PHE A 11 2.41 1.65 -7.56
C PHE A 11 3.65 1.50 -8.46
N TYR A 12 4.82 1.77 -7.88
CA TYR A 12 6.14 1.46 -8.42
C TYR A 12 6.56 0.02 -8.07
N GLY A 13 7.24 -0.64 -8.99
CA GLY A 13 7.75 -2.02 -8.87
C GLY A 13 7.11 -2.98 -9.87
N ARG A 14 7.08 -4.28 -9.61
CA ARG A 14 6.57 -5.28 -10.57
C ARG A 14 5.07 -5.05 -10.83
N PRO A 15 4.62 -4.72 -12.06
CA PRO A 15 3.20 -4.69 -12.39
C PRO A 15 2.56 -6.06 -12.16
N TRP A 16 1.28 -6.09 -11.80
CA TRP A 16 0.58 -7.36 -11.65
C TRP A 16 0.51 -8.10 -12.99
N SER A 17 0.60 -9.42 -12.93
CA SER A 17 0.30 -10.29 -14.06
C SER A 17 -1.17 -10.18 -14.42
N TRP A 18 -1.50 -10.56 -15.65
CA TRP A 18 -2.90 -10.62 -16.09
C TRP A 18 -3.77 -11.55 -15.24
N ALA A 19 -3.22 -12.62 -14.69
CA ALA A 19 -3.96 -13.51 -13.80
C ALA A 19 -4.30 -12.81 -12.46
N GLU A 20 -3.33 -12.11 -11.86
CA GLU A 20 -3.54 -11.30 -10.66
C GLU A 20 -4.57 -10.20 -10.91
N ARG A 21 -4.50 -9.49 -12.05
CA ARG A 21 -5.48 -8.44 -12.43
C ARG A 21 -6.90 -8.98 -12.53
N ARG A 22 -7.10 -10.11 -13.21
CA ARG A 22 -8.42 -10.74 -13.33
C ARG A 22 -8.97 -11.18 -11.97
N ALA A 23 -8.13 -11.80 -11.14
CA ALA A 23 -8.52 -12.19 -9.78
C ALA A 23 -8.87 -10.98 -8.90
N MET A 24 -8.17 -9.85 -9.07
CA MET A 24 -8.47 -8.60 -8.38
C MET A 24 -9.77 -7.97 -8.87
N VAL A 25 -10.07 -8.02 -10.17
CA VAL A 25 -11.37 -7.55 -10.70
C VAL A 25 -12.53 -8.37 -10.14
N ASP A 26 -12.41 -9.70 -10.08
CA ASP A 26 -13.43 -10.56 -9.47
C ASP A 26 -13.64 -10.25 -7.99
N PHE A 27 -12.55 -10.02 -7.25
CA PHE A 27 -12.61 -9.58 -5.86
C PHE A 27 -13.30 -8.21 -5.75
N ALA A 28 -12.88 -7.24 -6.54
CA ALA A 28 -13.41 -5.89 -6.54
C ALA A 28 -14.94 -5.89 -6.79
N ALA A 29 -15.41 -6.70 -7.75
CA ALA A 29 -16.83 -6.90 -8.03
C ALA A 29 -17.62 -7.39 -6.81
N ARG A 30 -17.12 -8.43 -6.14
CA ARG A 30 -17.78 -9.01 -4.95
C ARG A 30 -17.88 -8.04 -3.78
N HIS A 31 -16.93 -7.12 -3.66
CA HIS A 31 -16.87 -6.14 -2.58
C HIS A 31 -17.44 -4.76 -2.95
N GLY A 32 -18.17 -4.66 -4.06
CA GLY A 32 -18.91 -3.44 -4.42
C GLY A 32 -18.05 -2.28 -4.90
N TYR A 33 -16.77 -2.53 -5.24
CA TYR A 33 -15.98 -1.58 -6.03
C TYR A 33 -16.60 -1.45 -7.42
N ASN A 34 -16.49 -0.25 -8.01
CA ASN A 34 -17.09 0.05 -9.31
C ASN A 34 -16.10 0.63 -10.33
N ARG A 35 -14.83 0.79 -9.95
CA ARG A 35 -13.75 1.21 -10.85
C ARG A 35 -12.51 0.36 -10.61
N TYR A 36 -11.84 -0.01 -11.69
CA TYR A 36 -10.48 -0.56 -11.67
C TYR A 36 -9.58 0.35 -12.51
N PHE A 37 -8.59 0.97 -11.88
CA PHE A 37 -7.66 1.88 -12.54
C PHE A 37 -6.36 1.16 -12.90
N TYR A 38 -6.06 1.08 -14.20
CA TYR A 38 -4.78 0.60 -14.71
C TYR A 38 -3.80 1.77 -14.81
N ALA A 39 -2.83 1.87 -13.89
CA ALA A 39 -1.76 2.87 -13.97
C ALA A 39 -0.40 2.41 -13.42
N PRO A 40 0.06 1.16 -13.70
CA PRO A 40 1.30 0.64 -13.13
C PRO A 40 2.50 1.46 -13.60
N LYS A 41 3.23 2.08 -12.66
CA LYS A 41 4.31 3.04 -12.99
C LYS A 41 5.46 2.43 -13.78
N ASN A 42 5.71 1.15 -13.56
CA ASN A 42 6.80 0.40 -14.19
C ASN A 42 6.38 -0.37 -15.46
N ASP A 43 5.14 -0.21 -15.94
CA ASP A 43 4.84 -0.54 -17.33
C ASP A 43 5.47 0.54 -18.23
N PRO A 44 6.49 0.19 -19.04
CA PRO A 44 7.16 1.18 -19.87
C PRO A 44 6.21 1.79 -20.90
N ILE A 45 5.25 1.04 -21.44
CA ILE A 45 4.35 1.49 -22.52
C ILE A 45 3.23 2.38 -21.97
N HIS A 46 2.98 2.33 -20.66
CA HIS A 46 2.14 3.28 -19.93
C HIS A 46 2.85 4.63 -19.68
N ARG A 47 4.14 4.60 -19.30
CA ARG A 47 4.88 5.79 -18.81
C ARG A 47 6.09 6.21 -19.64
N ASN A 48 7.20 5.46 -19.61
CA ASN A 48 8.48 5.92 -20.17
C ASN A 48 8.55 5.89 -21.71
N ARG A 49 7.88 4.91 -22.31
CA ARG A 49 7.75 4.64 -23.74
C ARG A 49 6.31 4.86 -24.19
N TRP A 50 5.61 5.81 -23.57
CA TRP A 50 4.18 6.08 -23.83
C TRP A 50 3.85 6.48 -25.27
N ARG A 51 4.83 6.75 -26.14
CA ARG A 51 4.56 7.00 -27.57
C ARG A 51 4.41 5.71 -28.37
N GLU A 52 4.85 4.58 -27.82
CA GLU A 52 4.79 3.29 -28.49
C GLU A 52 3.40 2.65 -28.29
N PRO A 53 2.83 1.99 -29.32
CA PRO A 53 1.58 1.26 -29.15
C PRO A 53 1.82 -0.01 -28.33
N TYR A 54 0.81 -0.43 -27.57
CA TYR A 54 0.77 -1.80 -27.06
C TYR A 54 0.64 -2.77 -28.23
N LEU A 55 1.20 -3.97 -28.08
CA LEU A 55 1.08 -5.02 -29.08
C LEU A 55 -0.38 -5.52 -29.19
N PRO A 56 -0.77 -6.07 -30.35
CA PRO A 56 -2.13 -6.60 -30.53
C PRO A 56 -2.54 -7.65 -29.48
N ALA A 57 -1.60 -8.46 -28.99
CA ALA A 57 -1.86 -9.42 -27.93
C ALA A 57 -2.16 -8.75 -26.59
N GLU A 58 -1.45 -7.66 -26.26
CA GLU A 58 -1.68 -6.89 -25.03
C GLU A 58 -3.04 -6.19 -25.08
N MET A 59 -3.39 -5.59 -26.23
CA MET A 59 -4.70 -4.97 -26.43
C MET A 59 -5.86 -5.96 -26.31
N ARG A 60 -5.68 -7.22 -26.76
CA ARG A 60 -6.67 -8.27 -26.52
C ARG A 60 -6.86 -8.56 -25.03
N TRP A 61 -5.78 -8.65 -24.26
CA TRP A 61 -5.86 -8.85 -22.81
C TRP A 61 -6.55 -7.68 -22.10
N PHE A 62 -6.31 -6.43 -22.54
CA PHE A 62 -7.06 -5.26 -22.07
C PHE A 62 -8.55 -5.38 -22.36
N GLY A 63 -8.93 -5.80 -23.57
CA GLY A 63 -10.33 -6.02 -23.92
C GLY A 63 -11.00 -7.15 -23.13
N GLU A 64 -10.26 -8.22 -22.82
CA GLU A 64 -10.72 -9.30 -21.92
C GLU A 64 -10.97 -8.77 -20.51
N LEU A 65 -10.03 -7.99 -19.95
CA LEU A 65 -10.16 -7.37 -18.64
C LEU A 65 -11.33 -6.37 -18.60
N ALA A 66 -11.51 -5.56 -19.66
CA ALA A 66 -12.62 -4.61 -19.78
C ALA A 66 -13.98 -5.31 -19.72
N ARG A 67 -14.15 -6.40 -20.47
CA ARG A 67 -15.39 -7.20 -20.45
C ARG A 67 -15.64 -7.84 -19.08
N GLN A 68 -14.59 -8.29 -18.40
CA GLN A 68 -14.70 -8.84 -17.05
C GLN A 68 -15.12 -7.76 -16.04
N CYS A 69 -14.55 -6.56 -16.11
CA CYS A 69 -15.00 -5.41 -15.33
C CYS A 69 -16.49 -5.15 -15.57
N GLU A 70 -16.92 -5.02 -16.83
CA GLU A 70 -18.34 -4.76 -17.16
C GLU A 70 -19.27 -5.84 -16.61
N ALA A 71 -18.91 -7.12 -16.76
CA ALA A 71 -19.69 -8.24 -16.23
C ALA A 71 -19.81 -8.22 -14.69
N GLY A 72 -18.79 -7.68 -14.00
CA GLY A 72 -18.78 -7.49 -12.56
C GLY A 72 -19.38 -6.16 -12.08
N GLY A 73 -19.89 -5.31 -12.97
CA GLY A 73 -20.42 -3.99 -12.62
C GLY A 73 -19.35 -2.91 -12.38
N LEU A 74 -18.12 -3.13 -12.82
CA LEU A 74 -17.03 -2.16 -12.79
C LEU A 74 -16.77 -1.55 -14.17
N ARG A 75 -16.05 -0.43 -14.17
CA ARG A 75 -15.46 0.15 -15.38
C ARG A 75 -13.94 0.06 -15.29
N LEU A 76 -13.31 -0.42 -16.36
CA LEU A 76 -11.86 -0.36 -16.51
C LEU A 76 -11.47 1.06 -16.94
N VAL A 77 -10.65 1.72 -16.13
CA VAL A 77 -10.11 3.05 -16.40
C VAL A 77 -8.66 2.89 -16.86
N PHE A 78 -8.36 3.34 -18.08
CA PHE A 78 -7.05 3.15 -18.70
C PHE A 78 -6.15 4.38 -18.49
N GLY A 79 -5.04 4.17 -17.79
CA GLY A 79 -4.09 5.21 -17.45
C GLY A 79 -3.18 5.61 -18.62
N LEU A 80 -2.93 6.91 -18.72
CA LEU A 80 -2.04 7.57 -19.67
C LEU A 80 -1.06 8.43 -18.86
N SER A 81 0.22 8.06 -18.79
CA SER A 81 1.23 8.80 -18.03
C SER A 81 2.32 9.34 -18.96
N PRO A 82 2.05 10.37 -19.78
CA PRO A 82 2.95 10.79 -20.86
C PRO A 82 4.17 11.57 -20.33
N LEU A 83 5.18 10.85 -19.82
CA LEU A 83 6.42 11.44 -19.34
C LEU A 83 7.09 12.30 -20.44
N GLU A 84 7.55 13.49 -20.07
CA GLU A 84 8.14 14.47 -21.00
C GLU A 84 7.20 14.88 -22.14
N TYR A 85 5.91 15.05 -21.85
CA TYR A 85 4.96 15.60 -22.82
C TYR A 85 5.37 17.00 -23.30
N ARG A 86 5.07 17.31 -24.56
CA ARG A 86 5.34 18.60 -25.22
C ARG A 86 4.00 19.18 -25.62
N TYR A 87 3.51 20.16 -24.88
CA TYR A 87 2.14 20.65 -25.01
C TYR A 87 1.89 21.38 -26.34
N SER A 88 2.92 22.05 -26.85
CA SER A 88 2.96 22.71 -28.15
C SER A 88 3.15 21.74 -29.33
N GLY A 89 3.52 20.48 -29.07
CA GLY A 89 3.91 19.51 -30.10
C GLY A 89 2.78 18.59 -30.55
N GLU A 90 2.35 18.72 -31.81
CA GLU A 90 1.26 17.92 -32.37
C GLU A 90 1.60 16.41 -32.48
N ALA A 91 2.87 16.04 -32.61
CA ALA A 91 3.29 14.64 -32.65
C ALA A 91 3.02 13.89 -31.32
N HIS A 92 3.20 14.57 -30.19
CA HIS A 92 2.91 14.02 -28.87
C HIS A 92 1.39 13.85 -28.69
N TRP A 93 0.59 14.82 -29.15
CA TRP A 93 -0.88 14.70 -29.18
C TRP A 93 -1.34 13.49 -29.99
N ARG A 94 -0.83 13.30 -31.21
CA ARG A 94 -1.19 12.14 -32.05
C ARG A 94 -0.87 10.81 -31.39
N SER A 95 0.30 10.68 -30.77
CA SER A 95 0.70 9.45 -30.06
C SER A 95 -0.23 9.14 -28.88
N LEU A 96 -0.67 10.18 -28.16
CA LEU A 96 -1.62 10.04 -27.06
C LEU A 96 -3.00 9.63 -27.57
N LEU A 97 -3.47 10.26 -28.65
CA LEU A 97 -4.75 9.99 -29.27
C LEU A 97 -4.83 8.57 -29.88
N ASP A 98 -3.76 8.11 -30.52
CA ASP A 98 -3.68 6.75 -31.07
C ASP A 98 -3.84 5.69 -29.96
N LYS A 99 -3.30 5.93 -28.76
CA LYS A 99 -3.53 5.05 -27.60
C LYS A 99 -4.97 5.08 -27.11
N VAL A 100 -5.60 6.25 -27.05
CA VAL A 100 -7.02 6.38 -26.70
C VAL A 100 -7.88 5.58 -27.67
N HIS A 101 -7.67 5.77 -28.98
CA HIS A 101 -8.40 5.05 -30.01
C HIS A 101 -8.17 3.53 -29.95
N ALA A 102 -6.93 3.09 -29.71
CA ALA A 102 -6.63 1.66 -29.57
C ALA A 102 -7.38 1.04 -28.36
N ALA A 103 -7.40 1.72 -27.23
CA ALA A 103 -8.14 1.28 -26.04
C ALA A 103 -9.66 1.27 -26.28
N GLN A 104 -10.21 2.31 -26.93
CA GLN A 104 -11.62 2.35 -27.33
C GLN A 104 -12.01 1.22 -28.28
N ALA A 105 -11.13 0.85 -29.22
CA ALA A 105 -11.37 -0.23 -30.16
C ALA A 105 -11.53 -1.61 -29.47
N VAL A 106 -11.02 -1.77 -28.24
CA VAL A 106 -11.21 -2.98 -27.43
C VAL A 106 -12.27 -2.83 -26.33
N GLY A 107 -13.06 -1.75 -26.37
CA GLY A 107 -14.21 -1.52 -25.50
C GLY A 107 -13.95 -0.64 -24.27
N ILE A 108 -12.75 -0.10 -24.09
CA ILE A 108 -12.44 0.78 -22.95
C ILE A 108 -12.96 2.18 -23.22
N ARG A 109 -13.71 2.75 -22.28
CA ARG A 109 -14.35 4.07 -22.44
C ARG A 109 -13.79 5.14 -21.50
N ASP A 110 -13.20 4.72 -20.39
CA ASP A 110 -12.75 5.59 -19.30
C ASP A 110 -11.24 5.71 -19.29
N PHE A 111 -10.75 6.93 -19.10
CA PHE A 111 -9.32 7.23 -19.20
C PHE A 111 -8.85 8.04 -18.00
N PHE A 112 -7.60 7.85 -17.62
CA PHE A 112 -6.97 8.57 -16.53
C PHE A 112 -5.68 9.22 -17.05
N LEU A 113 -5.62 10.54 -17.11
CA LEU A 113 -4.42 11.27 -17.48
C LEU A 113 -3.59 11.57 -16.21
N LEU A 114 -2.38 11.04 -16.16
CA LEU A 114 -1.49 11.08 -15.01
C LEU A 114 -0.34 12.07 -15.27
N MET A 115 -0.32 13.16 -14.51
CA MET A 115 0.77 14.14 -14.49
C MET A 115 1.49 14.19 -13.14
N ASP A 116 1.31 13.16 -12.30
CA ASP A 116 2.03 12.93 -11.05
C ASP A 116 3.50 12.54 -11.30
N ASP A 117 4.35 12.99 -10.37
CA ASP A 117 5.80 12.81 -10.40
C ASP A 117 6.43 13.32 -11.71
N MET A 118 5.87 14.41 -12.23
CA MET A 118 6.38 15.16 -13.38
C MET A 118 7.15 16.41 -12.92
N PRO A 119 8.08 16.95 -13.74
CA PRO A 119 8.71 18.22 -13.44
C PRO A 119 7.69 19.36 -13.26
N ASP A 120 7.96 20.23 -12.30
CA ASP A 120 7.19 21.44 -11.96
C ASP A 120 7.37 22.61 -12.93
N ARG A 121 8.05 22.37 -14.06
CA ARG A 121 8.35 23.36 -15.09
C ARG A 121 8.31 22.75 -16.47
N PHE A 122 8.12 23.59 -17.47
CA PHE A 122 8.20 23.17 -18.86
C PHE A 122 9.62 22.69 -19.22
N ARG A 123 9.68 21.56 -19.90
CA ARG A 123 10.91 21.07 -20.54
C ARG A 123 11.21 21.83 -21.84
N TYR A 124 10.17 22.19 -22.58
CA TYR A 124 10.26 22.85 -23.88
C TYR A 124 9.91 24.33 -23.73
N PRO A 125 10.81 25.27 -24.11
CA PRO A 125 10.54 26.71 -23.99
C PRO A 125 9.27 27.17 -24.70
N GLU A 126 8.93 26.55 -25.83
CA GLU A 126 7.74 26.90 -26.63
C GLU A 126 6.42 26.57 -25.90
N ASP A 127 6.44 25.63 -24.94
CA ASP A 127 5.30 25.38 -24.07
C ASP A 127 5.10 26.56 -23.11
N GLY A 128 6.19 27.14 -22.60
CA GLY A 128 6.16 28.34 -21.77
C GLY A 128 5.64 29.56 -22.53
N GLU A 129 6.12 29.78 -23.76
CA GLU A 129 5.66 30.87 -24.62
C GLU A 129 4.18 30.76 -24.98
N ARG A 130 3.67 29.54 -25.19
CA ARG A 130 2.28 29.31 -25.60
C ARG A 130 1.30 29.35 -24.44
N PHE A 131 1.64 28.77 -23.29
CA PHE A 131 0.68 28.53 -22.20
C PHE A 131 0.95 29.38 -20.95
N GLY A 132 2.15 29.91 -20.77
CA GLY A 132 2.55 30.72 -19.61
C GLY A 132 2.70 29.95 -18.29
N SER A 133 1.88 28.91 -18.05
CA SER A 133 1.94 28.07 -16.85
C SER A 133 1.56 26.62 -17.12
N LEU A 134 2.06 25.70 -16.29
CA LEU A 134 1.69 24.28 -16.37
C LEU A 134 0.19 24.05 -16.17
N GLY A 135 -0.45 24.82 -15.29
CA GLY A 135 -1.89 24.70 -15.03
C GLY A 135 -2.72 24.99 -16.27
N GLU A 136 -2.39 26.04 -17.03
CA GLU A 136 -3.03 26.36 -18.31
C GLU A 136 -2.77 25.25 -19.35
N ALA A 137 -1.53 24.76 -19.47
CA ALA A 137 -1.16 23.74 -20.43
C ALA A 137 -1.86 22.39 -20.18
N GLN A 138 -1.94 21.96 -18.92
CA GLN A 138 -2.58 20.71 -18.54
C GLN A 138 -4.11 20.80 -18.58
N ALA A 139 -4.69 21.94 -18.21
CA ALA A 139 -6.12 22.18 -18.38
C ALA A 139 -6.51 22.12 -19.87
N TRP A 140 -5.73 22.77 -20.74
CA TRP A 140 -5.91 22.70 -22.19
C TRP A 140 -5.81 21.26 -22.73
N LEU A 141 -4.81 20.49 -22.29
CA LEU A 141 -4.65 19.11 -22.72
C LEU A 141 -5.83 18.24 -22.28
N CYS A 142 -6.28 18.38 -21.04
CA CYS A 142 -7.47 17.67 -20.54
C CYS A 142 -8.72 18.05 -21.34
N GLY A 143 -8.90 19.34 -21.67
CA GLY A 143 -10.02 19.80 -22.49
C GLY A 143 -10.01 19.17 -23.90
N ARG A 144 -8.83 19.07 -24.54
CA ARG A 144 -8.71 18.34 -25.81
C ARG A 144 -9.02 16.86 -25.65
N LEU A 145 -8.44 16.21 -24.64
CA LEU A 145 -8.65 14.78 -24.41
C LEU A 145 -10.12 14.47 -24.08
N ARG A 146 -10.80 15.35 -23.36
CA ARG A 146 -12.22 15.22 -23.02
C ARG A 146 -13.10 15.11 -24.27
N GLN A 147 -12.75 15.79 -25.37
CA GLN A 147 -13.49 15.71 -26.63
C GLN A 147 -13.39 14.33 -27.31
N GLU A 148 -12.32 13.58 -27.03
CA GLU A 148 -12.02 12.28 -27.64
C GLU A 148 -12.48 11.10 -26.75
N VAL A 149 -12.63 11.34 -25.45
CA VAL A 149 -13.01 10.33 -24.45
C VAL A 149 -14.52 10.09 -24.44
N ALA A 150 -14.93 8.85 -24.72
CA ALA A 150 -16.33 8.43 -24.77
C ALA A 150 -16.99 8.25 -23.39
N GLY A 151 -16.20 8.09 -22.33
CA GLY A 151 -16.64 7.89 -20.95
C GLY A 151 -16.23 9.04 -20.04
N GLU A 152 -15.78 8.69 -18.83
CA GLU A 152 -15.22 9.61 -17.84
C GLU A 152 -13.73 9.84 -18.10
N LEU A 153 -13.30 11.08 -17.87
CA LEU A 153 -11.89 11.45 -17.88
C LEU A 153 -11.47 11.81 -16.45
N TYR A 154 -10.48 11.10 -15.95
CA TYR A 154 -9.82 11.36 -14.68
C TYR A 154 -8.49 12.06 -14.93
N PHE A 155 -8.05 12.89 -14.00
CA PHE A 155 -6.81 13.64 -14.08
C PHE A 155 -6.07 13.65 -12.74
N CYS A 156 -4.81 13.23 -12.73
CA CYS A 156 -3.91 13.40 -11.58
C CYS A 156 -2.99 14.59 -11.85
N PRO A 157 -3.12 15.71 -11.11
CA PRO A 157 -2.27 16.88 -11.29
C PRO A 157 -0.82 16.62 -10.87
N THR A 158 0.08 17.50 -11.27
CA THR A 158 1.50 17.46 -10.86
C THR A 158 1.67 17.79 -9.38
N GLU A 159 0.94 18.78 -8.89
CA GLU A 159 0.73 18.97 -7.45
C GLU A 159 -0.52 18.20 -7.05
N TYR A 160 -0.38 17.04 -6.40
CA TYR A 160 -1.49 16.13 -6.07
C TYR A 160 -1.70 15.95 -4.55
N HIS A 161 -0.99 16.71 -3.72
CA HIS A 161 -1.09 16.66 -2.27
C HIS A 161 -0.79 18.02 -1.63
N GLY A 162 -1.06 18.15 -0.33
CA GLY A 162 -0.75 19.35 0.46
C GLY A 162 -1.98 20.13 0.92
N ALA A 163 -1.82 21.44 1.11
CA ALA A 163 -2.93 22.32 1.52
C ALA A 163 -3.94 22.61 0.40
N GLY A 164 -3.53 22.39 -0.87
CA GLY A 164 -4.42 22.48 -2.01
C GLY A 164 -4.71 23.91 -2.51
N ASP A 165 -3.86 24.90 -2.21
CA ASP A 165 -4.16 26.33 -2.41
C ASP A 165 -3.20 27.09 -3.33
N SER A 166 -2.32 26.37 -4.04
CA SER A 166 -1.29 26.94 -4.91
C SER A 166 -1.87 27.68 -6.14
N PRO A 167 -1.09 28.59 -6.75
CA PRO A 167 -1.50 29.22 -8.02
C PRO A 167 -1.78 28.20 -9.13
N TYR A 168 -1.00 27.11 -9.21
CA TYR A 168 -1.21 26.05 -10.19
C TYR A 168 -2.58 25.37 -10.01
N LEU A 169 -2.96 25.03 -8.77
CA LEU A 169 -4.27 24.41 -8.47
C LEU A 169 -5.44 25.37 -8.70
N ARG A 170 -5.27 26.67 -8.39
CA ARG A 170 -6.28 27.70 -8.70
C ARG A 170 -6.52 27.82 -10.21
N THR A 171 -5.46 27.82 -11.01
CA THR A 171 -5.56 27.80 -12.48
C THR A 171 -6.32 26.56 -12.96
N LEU A 172 -6.01 25.37 -12.43
CA LEU A 172 -6.77 24.15 -12.76
C LEU A 172 -8.24 24.24 -12.34
N GLY A 173 -8.54 24.85 -11.20
CA GLY A 173 -9.91 25.09 -10.76
C GLY A 173 -10.67 26.02 -11.72
N GLU A 174 -10.00 27.00 -12.30
CA GLU A 174 -10.56 27.97 -13.23
C GLU A 174 -10.69 27.48 -14.67
N ARG A 175 -9.75 26.64 -15.13
CA ARG A 175 -9.56 26.33 -16.55
C ARG A 175 -9.92 24.92 -16.96
N LEU A 176 -9.85 23.96 -16.03
CA LEU A 176 -10.15 22.57 -16.37
C LEU A 176 -11.63 22.41 -16.72
N ASP A 177 -11.92 21.57 -17.72
CA ASP A 177 -13.28 21.18 -18.07
C ASP A 177 -14.00 20.58 -16.85
N GLY A 178 -15.24 21.01 -16.60
CA GLY A 178 -16.01 20.60 -15.42
C GLY A 178 -16.40 19.12 -15.39
N GLY A 179 -16.31 18.42 -16.52
CA GLY A 179 -16.52 16.97 -16.62
C GLY A 179 -15.25 16.13 -16.40
N VAL A 180 -14.17 16.73 -15.93
CA VAL A 180 -12.92 16.03 -15.58
C VAL A 180 -12.80 15.85 -14.07
N GLU A 181 -12.66 14.60 -13.65
CA GLU A 181 -12.50 14.22 -12.25
C GLU A 181 -11.04 14.38 -11.81
N VAL A 182 -10.80 15.05 -10.68
CA VAL A 182 -9.44 15.38 -10.23
C VAL A 182 -9.02 14.53 -9.04
N PHE A 183 -7.88 13.86 -9.16
CA PHE A 183 -7.29 13.03 -8.11
C PHE A 183 -6.51 13.88 -7.09
N TRP A 184 -6.54 13.46 -5.82
CA TRP A 184 -5.82 14.10 -4.71
C TRP A 184 -5.41 13.06 -3.66
N THR A 185 -4.23 13.13 -3.04
CA THR A 185 -3.80 12.14 -2.02
C THR A 185 -4.01 12.61 -0.58
N GLY A 186 -4.48 13.85 -0.39
CA GLY A 186 -4.65 14.47 0.92
C GLY A 186 -3.51 15.42 1.28
N ARG A 187 -3.24 15.58 2.57
CA ARG A 187 -2.19 16.51 3.06
C ARG A 187 -0.79 16.00 2.72
N GLU A 188 -0.62 14.70 2.60
CA GLU A 188 0.64 14.02 2.31
C GLU A 188 0.46 13.08 1.11
N VAL A 189 1.57 12.60 0.55
CA VAL A 189 1.53 11.53 -0.48
C VAL A 189 0.85 10.29 0.10
N CYS A 190 1.29 9.84 1.27
CA CYS A 190 0.67 8.76 2.03
C CYS A 190 0.02 9.34 3.29
N SER A 191 -1.18 9.91 3.15
CA SER A 191 -1.87 10.57 4.26
C SER A 191 -2.31 9.58 5.34
N SER A 192 -1.80 9.76 6.56
CA SER A 192 -2.25 8.99 7.74
C SER A 192 -3.73 9.23 8.06
N VAL A 193 -4.24 10.43 7.76
CA VAL A 193 -5.65 10.79 7.89
C VAL A 193 -6.18 11.54 6.67
N LEU A 194 -7.45 11.33 6.31
CA LEU A 194 -8.18 12.17 5.37
C LEU A 194 -9.39 12.77 6.08
N ARG A 195 -9.39 14.10 6.19
CA ARG A 195 -10.40 14.83 6.94
C ARG A 195 -11.40 15.53 6.03
N THR A 196 -12.66 15.57 6.43
CA THR A 196 -13.75 16.21 5.68
C THR A 196 -13.50 17.71 5.44
N PRO A 197 -13.02 18.51 6.42
CA PRO A 197 -12.64 19.91 6.17
C PRO A 197 -11.52 20.09 5.14
N ASP A 198 -10.56 19.16 5.09
CA ASP A 198 -9.45 19.23 4.12
C ASP A 198 -9.96 18.95 2.70
N ALA A 199 -10.88 17.99 2.56
CA ALA A 199 -11.56 17.70 1.30
C ALA A 199 -12.35 18.92 0.78
N HIS A 200 -13.08 19.61 1.65
CA HIS A 200 -13.77 20.85 1.29
C HIS A 200 -12.82 21.96 0.86
N ALA A 201 -11.71 22.15 1.57
CA ALA A 201 -10.74 23.19 1.26
C ALA A 201 -10.15 23.03 -0.15
N VAL A 202 -9.66 21.84 -0.49
CA VAL A 202 -9.10 21.59 -1.83
C VAL A 202 -10.18 21.60 -2.92
N SER A 203 -11.38 21.09 -2.63
CA SER A 203 -12.50 21.11 -3.58
C SER A 203 -12.98 22.52 -3.91
N ALA A 204 -12.89 23.46 -2.95
CA ALA A 204 -13.20 24.87 -3.20
C ALA A 204 -12.19 25.52 -4.14
N VAL A 205 -10.90 25.20 -4.01
CA VAL A 205 -9.84 25.72 -4.90
C VAL A 205 -9.96 25.13 -6.30
N LEU A 206 -10.16 23.81 -6.39
CA LEU A 206 -10.36 23.11 -7.67
C LEU A 206 -11.75 23.32 -8.26
N ARG A 207 -12.67 23.96 -7.54
CA ARG A 207 -14.06 24.21 -7.95
C ARG A 207 -14.83 22.94 -8.36
N ARG A 208 -14.50 21.82 -7.72
CA ARG A 208 -15.14 20.50 -7.91
C ARG A 208 -14.74 19.56 -6.76
N PRO A 209 -15.59 18.59 -6.40
CA PRO A 209 -15.20 17.52 -5.49
C PRO A 209 -14.02 16.73 -6.05
N VAL A 210 -13.07 16.36 -5.18
CA VAL A 210 -11.93 15.51 -5.57
C VAL A 210 -12.28 14.02 -5.50
N VAL A 211 -11.50 13.21 -6.21
CA VAL A 211 -11.40 11.76 -5.98
C VAL A 211 -10.11 11.50 -5.22
N TYR A 212 -10.15 10.78 -4.11
CA TYR A 212 -8.93 10.47 -3.38
C TYR A 212 -8.15 9.36 -4.09
N TRP A 213 -6.90 9.64 -4.46
CA TRP A 213 -5.86 8.63 -4.63
C TRP A 213 -5.39 8.26 -3.23
N ASP A 214 -5.81 7.10 -2.72
CA ASP A 214 -5.42 6.72 -1.38
C ASP A 214 -4.23 5.76 -1.38
N ASN A 215 -3.07 6.22 -0.91
CA ASN A 215 -1.85 5.42 -0.83
C ASN A 215 -1.86 4.47 0.38
N TYR A 216 -2.82 3.55 0.39
CA TYR A 216 -2.88 2.37 1.24
C TYR A 216 -3.74 1.30 0.54
N PRO A 217 -3.32 0.02 0.47
CA PRO A 217 -2.18 -0.59 1.15
C PRO A 217 -0.82 -0.50 0.43
N VAL A 218 -0.66 0.32 -0.62
CA VAL A 218 0.60 0.42 -1.36
C VAL A 218 1.84 0.43 -0.46
N ASN A 219 2.81 -0.44 -0.78
CA ASN A 219 4.05 -0.63 -0.04
C ASN A 219 5.24 -0.62 -1.01
N ASP A 220 5.25 0.28 -1.99
CA ASP A 220 6.37 0.40 -2.92
C ASP A 220 7.51 1.23 -2.33
N VAL A 221 8.55 1.47 -3.16
CA VAL A 221 9.72 2.29 -2.81
C VAL A 221 10.31 1.91 -1.44
N ASP A 222 10.45 2.85 -0.51
CA ASP A 222 11.00 2.62 0.83
C ASP A 222 10.11 1.81 1.76
N MET A 223 8.83 1.60 1.41
CA MET A 223 7.86 0.81 2.17
C MET A 223 7.84 -0.66 1.76
N ARG A 224 8.62 -1.09 0.74
CA ARG A 224 8.68 -2.48 0.23
C ARG A 224 9.00 -3.55 1.25
N TYR A 225 9.52 -3.14 2.40
CA TYR A 225 9.85 -4.02 3.51
C TYR A 225 8.73 -4.15 4.53
N ASP A 226 7.58 -3.50 4.32
CA ASP A 226 6.42 -3.49 5.19
C ASP A 226 5.20 -4.11 4.45
N PRO A 227 4.44 -5.05 5.03
CA PRO A 227 3.44 -5.82 4.27
C PRO A 227 2.08 -5.13 4.10
N HIS A 228 1.81 -4.09 4.91
CA HIS A 228 0.55 -3.32 4.89
C HIS A 228 -0.75 -4.16 4.86
N ILE A 229 -0.84 -5.16 5.73
CA ILE A 229 -1.98 -6.10 5.85
C ILE A 229 -2.93 -5.78 7.02
N ARG A 230 -2.97 -4.52 7.46
CA ARG A 230 -3.79 -4.03 8.58
C ARG A 230 -5.09 -3.38 8.05
N PRO A 231 -6.09 -3.12 8.91
CA PRO A 231 -7.32 -2.50 8.45
C PRO A 231 -7.11 -1.06 7.99
N TYR A 232 -7.94 -0.66 7.03
CA TYR A 232 -8.06 0.72 6.58
C TYR A 232 -8.60 1.62 7.70
N ARG A 233 -7.94 2.76 7.94
CA ARG A 233 -8.19 3.66 9.08
C ARG A 233 -7.93 5.12 8.73
N GLY A 234 -8.36 6.02 9.62
CA GLY A 234 -8.01 7.45 9.58
C GLY A 234 -8.78 8.27 8.55
N ARG A 235 -9.88 7.76 7.98
CA ARG A 235 -10.74 8.51 7.07
C ARG A 235 -11.99 8.92 7.84
N ASP A 236 -12.34 10.20 7.79
CA ASP A 236 -13.48 10.73 8.53
C ASP A 236 -14.81 10.07 8.08
N PRO A 237 -15.73 9.77 9.01
CA PRO A 237 -16.96 9.05 8.67
C PRO A 237 -17.94 9.86 7.80
N ASP A 238 -17.74 11.17 7.63
CA ASP A 238 -18.55 12.05 6.78
C ASP A 238 -17.85 12.48 5.48
N LEU A 239 -16.71 11.84 5.16
CA LEU A 239 -15.89 12.18 3.99
C LEU A 239 -16.63 12.02 2.65
N ASP A 240 -17.62 11.13 2.60
CA ASP A 240 -18.46 10.90 1.42
C ASP A 240 -19.35 12.10 1.06
N SER A 241 -19.48 13.07 1.97
CA SER A 241 -20.16 14.34 1.71
C SER A 241 -19.26 15.40 1.06
N ALA A 242 -17.93 15.23 1.15
CA ALA A 242 -16.94 16.23 0.75
C ALA A 242 -16.04 15.82 -0.44
N CYS A 243 -16.07 14.55 -0.85
CA CYS A 243 -15.35 14.07 -2.02
C CYS A 243 -16.24 13.15 -2.88
N LYS A 244 -15.87 12.96 -4.15
CA LYS A 244 -16.63 12.12 -5.08
C LYS A 244 -16.41 10.62 -4.82
N GLY A 245 -15.24 10.26 -4.30
CA GLY A 245 -14.90 8.88 -4.01
C GLY A 245 -13.44 8.66 -3.68
N ILE A 246 -13.07 7.39 -3.56
CA ILE A 246 -11.73 6.95 -3.20
C ILE A 246 -11.31 5.82 -4.12
N ALA A 247 -10.10 5.92 -4.67
CA ALA A 247 -9.39 4.85 -5.37
C ALA A 247 -8.17 4.44 -4.55
N LEU A 248 -8.19 3.21 -4.03
CA LEU A 248 -7.12 2.70 -3.17
C LEU A 248 -5.97 2.16 -4.01
N ASN A 249 -4.78 2.74 -3.85
CA ASN A 249 -3.55 2.27 -4.46
C ASN A 249 -3.12 0.97 -3.75
N ALA A 250 -3.23 -0.14 -4.48
CA ALA A 250 -2.95 -1.46 -3.95
C ALA A 250 -1.45 -1.70 -3.72
N ALA A 251 -1.11 -2.77 -3.00
CA ALA A 251 0.26 -3.19 -2.76
C ALA A 251 0.83 -3.97 -3.94
N LEU A 252 2.15 -4.14 -3.94
CA LEU A 252 2.87 -4.99 -4.90
C LEU A 252 2.34 -6.43 -4.89
N GLN A 253 1.92 -6.90 -3.71
CA GLN A 253 1.35 -8.20 -3.44
C GLN A 253 -0.16 -8.19 -3.71
N ALA A 254 -0.60 -8.77 -4.82
CA ALA A 254 -2.00 -8.71 -5.26
C ALA A 254 -2.95 -9.44 -4.29
N GLU A 255 -2.56 -10.60 -3.77
CA GLU A 255 -3.40 -11.38 -2.85
C GLU A 255 -3.41 -10.76 -1.46
N ALA A 256 -2.25 -10.33 -0.95
CA ALA A 256 -2.17 -9.66 0.35
C ALA A 256 -2.94 -8.32 0.38
N SER A 257 -2.96 -7.59 -0.74
CA SER A 257 -3.73 -6.35 -0.89
C SER A 257 -5.21 -6.53 -0.57
N LYS A 258 -5.78 -7.71 -0.82
CA LYS A 258 -7.20 -7.99 -0.58
C LYS A 258 -7.61 -7.81 0.88
N ILE A 259 -6.69 -7.99 1.84
CA ILE A 259 -7.00 -7.81 3.27
C ILE A 259 -7.40 -6.35 3.53
N ALA A 260 -6.54 -5.41 3.17
CA ALA A 260 -6.81 -3.99 3.36
C ALA A 260 -7.96 -3.50 2.47
N LEU A 261 -8.00 -3.93 1.20
CA LEU A 261 -9.09 -3.57 0.28
C LEU A 261 -10.45 -4.08 0.80
N HIS A 262 -10.53 -5.28 1.38
CA HIS A 262 -11.77 -5.78 1.96
C HIS A 262 -12.28 -4.88 3.10
N THR A 263 -11.39 -4.45 3.99
CA THR A 263 -11.77 -3.51 5.07
C THR A 263 -12.19 -2.15 4.51
N ALA A 264 -11.48 -1.65 3.50
CA ALA A 264 -11.84 -0.39 2.84
C ALA A 264 -13.19 -0.46 2.13
N ALA A 265 -13.53 -1.60 1.51
CA ALA A 265 -14.84 -1.78 0.89
C ALA A 265 -16.00 -1.60 1.88
N GLN A 266 -15.82 -2.07 3.12
CA GLN A 266 -16.81 -1.91 4.18
C GLN A 266 -16.93 -0.44 4.62
N TYR A 267 -15.81 0.27 4.75
CA TYR A 267 -15.82 1.72 4.96
C TYR A 267 -16.52 2.46 3.81
N LEU A 268 -16.23 2.12 2.56
CA LEU A 268 -16.82 2.78 1.40
C LEU A 268 -18.33 2.54 1.26
N ALA A 269 -18.83 1.43 1.82
CA ALA A 269 -20.25 1.09 1.84
C ALA A 269 -21.02 1.84 2.94
N ASP A 270 -20.47 1.90 4.16
CA ASP A 270 -21.05 2.62 5.29
C ASP A 270 -19.95 3.21 6.20
N PRO A 271 -19.48 4.44 5.89
CA PRO A 271 -18.42 5.08 6.67
C PRO A 271 -18.80 5.33 8.14
N GLN A 272 -20.08 5.51 8.44
CA GLN A 272 -20.59 5.86 9.77
C GLN A 272 -20.62 4.63 10.70
N ALA A 273 -20.96 3.46 10.16
CA ALA A 273 -20.99 2.20 10.90
C ALA A 273 -19.68 1.40 10.81
N TYR A 274 -18.66 1.93 10.13
CA TYR A 274 -17.40 1.21 9.90
C TYR A 274 -16.62 0.98 11.21
N ASP A 275 -16.54 -0.28 11.61
CA ASP A 275 -15.62 -0.75 12.64
C ASP A 275 -14.41 -1.44 11.96
N PRO A 276 -13.21 -0.83 12.01
CA PRO A 276 -12.02 -1.36 11.37
C PRO A 276 -11.56 -2.72 11.93
N ASP A 277 -11.73 -3.00 13.22
CA ASP A 277 -11.27 -4.26 13.80
C ASP A 277 -12.22 -5.40 13.42
N ALA A 278 -13.54 -5.17 13.53
CA ALA A 278 -14.53 -6.14 13.07
C ALA A 278 -14.44 -6.38 11.55
N ALA A 279 -14.16 -5.33 10.76
CA ALA A 279 -13.95 -5.44 9.33
C ALA A 279 -12.71 -6.28 9.01
N TRP A 280 -11.62 -6.10 9.78
CA TRP A 280 -10.39 -6.85 9.61
C TRP A 280 -10.57 -8.34 9.93
N ASP A 281 -11.32 -8.67 10.97
CA ASP A 281 -11.62 -10.06 11.32
C ASP A 281 -12.33 -10.79 10.17
N ARG A 282 -13.30 -10.12 9.54
CA ARG A 282 -13.98 -10.63 8.34
C ARG A 282 -13.03 -10.77 7.15
N ALA A 283 -12.20 -9.76 6.91
CA ALA A 283 -11.23 -9.75 5.81
C ALA A 283 -10.22 -10.90 5.94
N LEU A 284 -9.65 -11.09 7.13
CA LEU A 284 -8.69 -12.17 7.39
C LEU A 284 -9.34 -13.54 7.17
N LEU A 285 -10.53 -13.76 7.71
CA LEU A 285 -11.24 -15.03 7.53
C LEU A 285 -11.58 -15.31 6.06
N GLU A 286 -12.05 -14.32 5.30
CA GLU A 286 -12.40 -14.50 3.90
C GLU A 286 -11.16 -14.77 3.02
N VAL A 287 -10.11 -13.96 3.18
CA VAL A 287 -8.91 -14.07 2.33
C VAL A 287 -8.13 -15.35 2.63
N THR A 288 -8.10 -15.80 3.88
CA THR A 288 -7.42 -17.04 4.26
C THR A 288 -8.28 -18.28 4.05
N GLY A 289 -9.60 -18.17 4.22
CA GLY A 289 -10.55 -19.28 4.14
C GLY A 289 -10.55 -20.22 5.36
N ASP A 290 -9.75 -19.94 6.39
CA ASP A 290 -9.60 -20.79 7.57
C ASP A 290 -9.25 -19.95 8.83
N PRO A 291 -9.95 -20.13 9.97
CA PRO A 291 -9.67 -19.38 11.20
C PRO A 291 -8.23 -19.53 11.73
N ALA A 292 -7.60 -20.70 11.58
CA ALA A 292 -6.23 -20.89 12.06
C ALA A 292 -5.20 -20.17 11.17
N ASP A 293 -5.43 -20.15 9.86
CA ASP A 293 -4.67 -19.33 8.91
C ASP A 293 -4.86 -17.83 9.20
N ALA A 294 -6.10 -17.39 9.46
CA ALA A 294 -6.41 -16.01 9.84
C ALA A 294 -5.64 -15.56 11.09
N GLU A 295 -5.53 -16.42 12.11
CA GLU A 295 -4.79 -16.11 13.33
C GLU A 295 -3.27 -16.05 13.11
N ALA A 296 -2.73 -16.88 12.22
CA ALA A 296 -1.32 -16.82 11.85
C ALA A 296 -1.00 -15.50 11.10
N VAL A 297 -1.88 -15.08 10.19
CA VAL A 297 -1.77 -13.78 9.49
C VAL A 297 -1.93 -12.61 10.48
N ARG A 298 -2.85 -12.71 11.44
CA ARG A 298 -3.01 -11.71 12.52
C ARG A 298 -1.73 -11.58 13.34
N THR A 299 -1.12 -12.69 13.73
CA THR A 299 0.16 -12.71 14.45
C THR A 299 1.24 -11.97 13.67
N LEU A 300 1.36 -12.24 12.36
CA LEU A 300 2.31 -11.53 11.52
C LEU A 300 2.00 -10.04 11.43
N ALA A 301 0.74 -9.67 11.19
CA ALA A 301 0.32 -8.28 11.07
C ALA A 301 0.49 -7.47 12.36
N ASP A 302 0.40 -8.11 13.53
CA ASP A 302 0.68 -7.49 14.82
C ASP A 302 2.18 -7.27 15.06
N LEU A 303 3.04 -8.06 14.41
CA LEU A 303 4.49 -7.89 14.46
C LEU A 303 5.03 -7.01 13.31
N ALA A 304 4.29 -6.88 12.21
CA ALA A 304 4.64 -6.15 11.01
C ALA A 304 3.74 -4.91 10.79
N ARG A 305 3.54 -4.13 11.86
CA ARG A 305 2.62 -2.99 11.94
C ARG A 305 3.02 -1.73 11.19
N LYS A 306 4.29 -1.53 10.83
CA LYS A 306 4.75 -0.28 10.21
C LYS A 306 3.96 -0.01 8.92
N ASN A 307 3.23 1.11 8.88
CA ASN A 307 2.48 1.55 7.71
C ASN A 307 2.07 3.04 7.82
N PRO A 308 1.65 3.71 6.72
CA PRO A 308 1.29 5.12 6.74
C PRO A 308 0.10 5.50 7.65
N LEU A 309 -0.83 4.58 7.90
CA LEU A 309 -2.02 4.83 8.72
C LEU A 309 -1.74 4.67 10.22
N GLU A 310 -0.63 4.02 10.57
CA GLU A 310 -0.13 3.88 11.93
C GLU A 310 1.31 4.42 11.99
N PRO A 311 1.54 5.75 11.87
CA PRO A 311 2.87 6.36 11.74
C PRO A 311 3.76 6.22 13.00
N GLY A 312 3.26 5.56 14.06
CA GLY A 312 4.03 5.25 15.25
C GLY A 312 5.23 4.37 14.93
N ARG A 313 6.41 4.76 15.41
CA ARG A 313 7.66 4.01 15.21
C ARG A 313 7.84 2.83 16.15
N HIS A 314 6.96 2.69 17.14
CA HIS A 314 7.07 1.69 18.18
C HIS A 314 6.07 0.56 17.93
N LEU A 315 6.55 -0.68 18.09
CA LEU A 315 5.71 -1.86 18.19
C LEU A 315 4.95 -1.80 19.53
N ASP A 316 3.88 -1.02 19.63
CA ASP A 316 3.08 -0.95 20.84
C ASP A 316 2.09 -2.13 20.87
N ASN A 317 2.63 -3.31 21.16
CA ASN A 317 1.86 -4.54 21.31
C ASN A 317 2.24 -5.30 22.58
N ALA A 318 1.41 -6.28 22.94
CA ALA A 318 1.61 -7.08 24.15
C ALA A 318 2.95 -7.83 24.15
N LEU A 319 3.46 -8.23 22.99
CA LEU A 319 4.73 -8.95 22.90
C LEU A 319 5.92 -8.08 23.34
N ARG A 320 5.94 -6.81 22.92
CA ARG A 320 7.01 -5.87 23.30
C ARG A 320 7.15 -5.78 24.82
N GLY A 321 6.04 -5.53 25.53
CA GLY A 321 6.06 -5.44 27.00
C GLY A 321 6.56 -6.73 27.66
N ARG A 322 6.22 -7.90 27.10
CA ARG A 322 6.70 -9.20 27.61
C ARG A 322 8.19 -9.41 27.40
N LEU A 323 8.74 -9.04 26.24
CA LEU A 323 10.16 -9.20 25.93
C LEU A 323 11.03 -8.16 26.66
N GLU A 324 10.62 -6.89 26.66
CA GLU A 324 11.32 -5.81 27.37
C GLU A 324 11.28 -6.02 28.90
N GLY A 325 10.15 -6.48 29.43
CA GLY A 325 9.98 -6.77 30.86
C GLY A 325 10.62 -8.08 31.34
N PHE A 326 11.12 -8.93 30.43
CA PHE A 326 11.66 -10.24 30.81
C PHE A 326 12.84 -10.12 31.79
N PHE A 327 13.76 -9.19 31.55
CA PHE A 327 14.93 -8.99 32.41
C PHE A 327 14.72 -7.98 33.55
N ALA A 328 13.52 -7.41 33.68
CA ALA A 328 13.19 -6.45 34.74
C ALA A 328 12.96 -7.10 36.12
N ALA A 329 12.93 -8.42 36.18
CA ALA A 329 12.84 -9.21 37.41
C ALA A 329 13.79 -10.42 37.29
N PRO A 330 14.11 -11.12 38.40
CA PRO A 330 14.96 -12.30 38.36
C PRO A 330 14.49 -13.35 37.35
N VAL A 331 15.43 -13.90 36.58
CA VAL A 331 15.14 -14.94 35.57
C VAL A 331 14.99 -16.28 36.30
N THR A 332 13.78 -16.82 36.34
CA THR A 332 13.48 -18.13 36.95
C THR A 332 13.17 -19.17 35.86
N PRO A 333 13.29 -20.47 36.16
CA PRO A 333 12.91 -21.53 35.21
C PRO A 333 11.48 -21.42 34.70
N GLU A 334 10.54 -20.96 35.53
CA GLU A 334 9.14 -20.76 35.16
C GLU A 334 9.00 -19.67 34.08
N ARG A 335 9.68 -18.53 34.28
CA ARG A 335 9.66 -17.40 33.32
C ARG A 335 10.33 -17.79 32.01
N VAL A 336 11.44 -18.53 32.06
CA VAL A 336 12.10 -19.09 30.88
C VAL A 336 11.13 -20.02 30.13
N GLY A 337 10.43 -20.92 30.84
CA GLY A 337 9.44 -21.82 30.25
C GLY A 337 8.24 -21.09 29.62
N GLU A 338 7.75 -20.01 30.24
CA GLU A 338 6.71 -19.15 29.66
C GLU A 338 7.16 -18.45 28.37
N MET A 339 8.40 -17.94 28.37
CA MET A 339 8.98 -17.29 27.20
C MET A 339 9.25 -18.29 26.07
N ARG A 340 9.69 -19.50 26.41
CA ARG A 340 9.86 -20.61 25.45
C ARG A 340 8.56 -20.93 24.74
N ARG A 341 7.45 -21.11 25.49
CA ARG A 341 6.12 -21.36 24.91
C ARG A 341 5.66 -20.24 23.97
N LEU A 342 6.01 -18.98 24.28
CA LEU A 342 5.75 -17.85 23.40
C LEU A 342 6.49 -18.02 22.07
N PHE A 343 7.81 -18.20 22.09
CA PHE A 343 8.60 -18.34 20.88
C PHE A 343 8.25 -19.58 20.05
N GLU A 344 7.94 -20.70 20.70
CA GLU A 344 7.39 -21.88 20.02
C GLU A 344 6.03 -21.57 19.37
N GLY A 345 5.21 -20.72 19.98
CA GLY A 345 3.97 -20.20 19.38
C GLY A 345 4.25 -19.41 18.11
N LEU A 346 5.22 -18.50 18.13
CA LEU A 346 5.64 -17.74 16.95
C LEU A 346 6.19 -18.67 15.84
N ALA A 347 6.97 -19.68 16.20
CA ALA A 347 7.47 -20.68 15.26
C ALA A 347 6.33 -21.47 14.59
N ARG A 348 5.33 -21.90 15.36
CA ARG A 348 4.12 -22.56 14.82
C ARG A 348 3.32 -21.63 13.91
N SER A 349 3.17 -20.36 14.28
CA SER A 349 2.51 -19.36 13.41
C SER A 349 3.28 -19.18 12.10
N ALA A 350 4.61 -19.13 12.13
CA ALA A 350 5.43 -19.04 10.92
C ALA A 350 5.30 -20.29 10.02
N GLU A 351 5.35 -21.49 10.60
CA GLU A 351 5.12 -22.74 9.86
C GLU A 351 3.72 -22.76 9.20
N ARG A 352 2.71 -22.24 9.90
CA ARG A 352 1.35 -22.13 9.36
C ARG A 352 1.29 -21.14 8.19
N LEU A 353 1.93 -19.99 8.31
CA LEU A 353 2.04 -18.97 7.25
C LEU A 353 2.72 -19.50 5.98
N GLU A 354 3.73 -20.36 6.11
CA GLU A 354 4.33 -21.03 4.94
C GLU A 354 3.36 -22.02 4.27
N LYS A 355 2.41 -22.53 5.05
CA LYS A 355 1.51 -23.62 4.64
C LYS A 355 0.06 -23.19 4.40
N LEU A 356 -0.24 -21.89 4.36
CA LEU A 356 -1.60 -21.37 4.20
C LEU A 356 -2.35 -22.06 3.06
N HIS A 357 -3.65 -22.27 3.24
CA HIS A 357 -4.50 -22.83 2.19
C HIS A 357 -4.53 -21.92 0.96
N ASN A 358 -4.62 -20.60 1.17
CA ASN A 358 -4.42 -19.61 0.12
C ASN A 358 -2.93 -19.52 -0.26
N ARG A 359 -2.53 -20.27 -1.29
CA ARG A 359 -1.13 -20.34 -1.75
C ARG A 359 -0.62 -19.04 -2.38
N ALA A 360 -1.50 -18.23 -2.95
CA ALA A 360 -1.12 -16.91 -3.45
C ALA A 360 -0.77 -15.98 -2.29
N LEU A 361 -1.54 -16.02 -1.20
CA LEU A 361 -1.26 -15.25 0.01
C LEU A 361 0.04 -15.73 0.70
N ALA A 362 0.26 -17.05 0.79
CA ALA A 362 1.51 -17.59 1.31
C ALA A 362 2.73 -17.08 0.51
N ALA A 363 2.63 -17.07 -0.82
CA ALA A 363 3.69 -16.57 -1.69
C ALA A 363 3.94 -15.06 -1.49
N ASP A 364 2.87 -14.28 -1.40
CA ASP A 364 2.95 -12.83 -1.15
C ASP A 364 3.58 -12.51 0.21
N LEU A 365 3.25 -13.27 1.26
CA LEU A 365 3.74 -13.05 2.63
C LEU A 365 5.07 -13.75 2.96
N ALA A 366 5.63 -14.53 2.04
CA ALA A 366 6.81 -15.36 2.28
C ALA A 366 8.00 -14.58 2.87
N PRO A 367 8.37 -13.37 2.39
CA PRO A 367 9.53 -12.66 2.93
C PRO A 367 9.38 -12.30 4.42
N TRP A 368 8.19 -11.86 4.84
CA TRP A 368 7.91 -11.55 6.25
C TRP A 368 7.73 -12.81 7.08
N THR A 369 7.19 -13.88 6.49
CA THR A 369 7.05 -15.19 7.14
C THR A 369 8.42 -15.78 7.50
N HIS A 370 9.37 -15.79 6.57
CA HIS A 370 10.74 -16.23 6.82
C HIS A 370 11.43 -15.36 7.88
N LYS A 371 11.16 -14.05 7.89
CA LYS A 371 11.68 -13.15 8.94
C LYS A 371 11.15 -13.54 10.32
N LEU A 372 9.85 -13.80 10.44
CA LEU A 372 9.22 -14.25 11.68
C LEU A 372 9.77 -15.60 12.15
N ALA A 373 9.90 -16.58 11.25
CA ALA A 373 10.49 -17.89 11.56
C ALA A 373 11.91 -17.74 12.14
N GLY A 374 12.74 -16.91 11.48
CA GLY A 374 14.08 -16.61 11.94
C GLY A 374 14.11 -15.95 13.31
N TRP A 375 13.22 -14.99 13.57
CA TRP A 375 13.12 -14.37 14.89
C TRP A 375 12.63 -15.33 15.99
N ALA A 376 11.75 -16.26 15.66
CA ALA A 376 11.34 -17.31 16.58
C ALA A 376 12.54 -18.22 16.95
N GLU A 377 13.35 -18.63 15.97
CA GLU A 377 14.58 -19.40 16.20
C GLU A 377 15.58 -18.64 17.09
N VAL A 378 15.82 -17.36 16.80
CA VAL A 378 16.72 -16.50 17.58
C VAL A 378 16.28 -16.41 19.04
N GLY A 379 14.98 -16.26 19.30
CA GLY A 379 14.44 -16.24 20.66
C GLY A 379 14.66 -17.56 21.40
N LEU A 380 14.39 -18.70 20.75
CA LEU A 380 14.60 -20.02 21.34
C LEU A 380 16.08 -20.28 21.66
N ARG A 381 16.99 -19.95 20.73
CA ARG A 381 18.44 -20.05 20.96
C ARG A 381 18.90 -19.15 22.11
N GLY A 382 18.32 -17.95 22.24
CA GLY A 382 18.56 -17.07 23.38
C GLY A 382 18.23 -17.76 24.71
N LEU A 383 17.08 -18.41 24.79
CA LEU A 383 16.68 -19.17 25.98
C LEU A 383 17.61 -20.39 26.23
N ASP A 384 18.04 -21.09 25.18
CA ASP A 384 18.97 -22.21 25.30
C ASP A 384 20.36 -21.79 25.82
N VAL A 385 20.77 -20.55 25.54
CA VAL A 385 21.98 -19.91 26.10
C VAL A 385 21.78 -19.60 27.60
N LEU A 386 20.61 -19.10 28.00
CA LEU A 386 20.31 -18.83 29.42
C LEU A 386 20.31 -20.11 30.27
N GLU A 387 19.71 -21.18 29.77
CA GLU A 387 19.57 -22.43 30.52
C GLU A 387 20.88 -23.21 30.65
N ALA A 388 21.74 -23.16 29.63
CA ALA A 388 23.02 -23.85 29.63
C ALA A 388 24.06 -23.02 28.87
N PRO A 389 24.69 -22.03 29.53
CA PRO A 389 25.65 -21.10 28.94
C PRO A 389 26.88 -21.80 28.35
N SER A 390 27.25 -21.44 27.12
CA SER A 390 28.56 -21.78 26.54
C SER A 390 28.93 -20.78 25.45
N GLU A 391 30.23 -20.58 25.21
CA GLU A 391 30.74 -19.69 24.16
C GLU A 391 30.23 -20.10 22.77
N ALA A 392 30.27 -21.40 22.46
CA ALA A 392 29.76 -21.95 21.20
C ALA A 392 28.28 -21.61 20.96
N LYS A 393 27.41 -21.71 21.98
CA LYS A 393 25.99 -21.35 21.83
C LYS A 393 25.78 -19.85 21.64
N VAL A 394 26.61 -19.01 22.29
CA VAL A 394 26.58 -17.55 22.08
C VAL A 394 26.99 -17.23 20.64
N GLU A 395 28.04 -17.86 20.11
CA GLU A 395 28.44 -17.69 18.70
C GLU A 395 27.34 -18.13 17.73
N GLU A 396 26.70 -19.28 17.97
CA GLU A 396 25.57 -19.74 17.16
C GLU A 396 24.38 -18.77 17.18
N LEU A 397 24.05 -18.23 18.36
CA LEU A 397 23.00 -17.22 18.52
C LEU A 397 23.31 -15.95 17.74
N LEU A 398 24.54 -15.43 17.86
CA LEU A 398 24.97 -14.25 17.11
C LEU A 398 24.93 -14.51 15.60
N GLY A 399 25.38 -15.68 15.15
CA GLY A 399 25.26 -16.11 13.75
C GLY A 399 23.81 -16.16 13.27
N ALA A 400 22.88 -16.66 14.10
CA ALA A 400 21.45 -16.67 13.78
C ALA A 400 20.90 -15.24 13.65
N ILE A 401 21.24 -14.33 14.57
CA ILE A 401 20.86 -12.91 14.47
C ILE A 401 21.32 -12.30 13.14
N PHE A 402 22.57 -12.54 12.74
CA PHE A 402 23.11 -12.01 11.48
C PHE A 402 22.34 -12.54 10.27
N ARG A 403 22.09 -13.86 10.19
CA ARG A 403 21.31 -14.47 9.10
C ARG A 403 19.90 -13.88 8.99
N VAL A 404 19.22 -13.70 10.13
CA VAL A 404 17.87 -13.11 10.12
C VAL A 404 17.90 -11.66 9.66
N ARG A 405 18.97 -10.91 9.96
CA ARG A 405 19.12 -9.50 9.53
C ARG A 405 19.44 -9.32 8.05
N GLU A 406 19.89 -10.35 7.33
CA GLU A 406 20.03 -10.30 5.86
C GLU A 406 18.67 -10.10 5.17
N ASN A 407 17.60 -10.56 5.80
CA ASN A 407 16.24 -10.27 5.38
C ASN A 407 15.82 -8.87 5.89
N PHE A 408 15.76 -7.88 4.99
CA PHE A 408 15.42 -6.49 5.33
C PHE A 408 13.93 -6.23 5.62
N HIS A 409 13.06 -7.22 5.44
CA HIS A 409 11.63 -7.08 5.74
C HIS A 409 11.40 -6.84 7.24
N TRP A 410 10.46 -5.95 7.55
CA TRP A 410 10.21 -5.47 8.90
C TRP A 410 9.23 -6.38 9.63
N VAL A 411 9.72 -7.05 10.68
CA VAL A 411 8.93 -7.85 11.63
C VAL A 411 9.54 -7.64 13.02
N GLY A 412 8.81 -6.98 13.92
CA GLY A 412 9.23 -6.73 15.30
C GLY A 412 10.42 -5.77 15.48
N GLY A 413 10.92 -5.14 14.42
CA GLY A 413 12.10 -4.27 14.48
C GLY A 413 13.32 -4.98 15.11
N ASP A 414 13.95 -4.33 16.09
CA ASP A 414 15.10 -4.87 16.82
C ASP A 414 14.73 -5.66 18.09
N LEU A 415 13.43 -5.81 18.39
CA LEU A 415 12.93 -6.37 19.64
C LEU A 415 13.50 -7.76 19.95
N PHE A 416 13.52 -8.64 18.95
CA PHE A 416 13.98 -10.01 19.10
C PHE A 416 15.51 -10.12 19.28
N ASP A 417 16.26 -9.27 18.58
CA ASP A 417 17.72 -9.17 18.75
C ASP A 417 18.06 -8.66 20.15
N VAL A 418 17.42 -7.57 20.60
CA VAL A 418 17.60 -7.03 21.95
C VAL A 418 17.35 -8.09 23.01
N PHE A 419 16.24 -8.84 22.89
CA PHE A 419 15.93 -9.95 23.80
C PHE A 419 17.02 -11.04 23.78
N ALA A 420 17.42 -11.50 22.60
CA ALA A 420 18.43 -12.55 22.44
C ALA A 420 19.81 -12.13 22.99
N ARG A 421 20.24 -10.89 22.75
CA ARG A 421 21.48 -10.36 23.34
C ARG A 421 21.37 -10.20 24.84
N GLY A 422 20.19 -9.84 25.36
CA GLY A 422 19.90 -9.86 26.79
C GLY A 422 20.13 -11.24 27.40
N CYS A 423 19.69 -12.29 26.71
CA CYS A 423 19.92 -13.69 27.12
C CYS A 423 21.42 -14.01 27.22
N ALA A 424 22.19 -13.68 26.17
CA ALA A 424 23.63 -13.90 26.16
C ALA A 424 24.37 -13.12 27.27
N ARG A 425 24.00 -11.86 27.49
CA ARG A 425 24.59 -11.03 28.56
C ARG A 425 24.32 -11.61 29.95
N ALA A 426 23.08 -11.97 30.24
CA ALA A 426 22.70 -12.55 31.52
C ALA A 426 23.38 -13.92 31.77
N ALA A 427 23.67 -14.68 30.72
CA ALA A 427 24.42 -15.92 30.80
C ALA A 427 25.93 -15.71 31.09
N LEU A 428 26.53 -14.65 30.53
CA LEU A 428 27.96 -14.32 30.72
C LEU A 428 28.24 -13.57 32.03
N GLU A 429 27.26 -12.83 32.55
CA GLU A 429 27.37 -12.05 33.78
C GLU A 429 26.23 -12.39 34.77
N PRO A 430 26.33 -13.51 35.51
CA PRO A 430 25.24 -14.01 36.35
C PRO A 430 24.76 -13.03 37.43
N SER A 431 25.64 -12.14 37.92
CA SER A 431 25.30 -11.10 38.89
C SER A 431 24.22 -10.13 38.37
N LEU A 432 24.13 -9.93 37.05
CA LEU A 432 23.12 -9.07 36.43
C LEU A 432 21.73 -9.73 36.36
N SER A 433 21.66 -11.06 36.30
CA SER A 433 20.38 -11.78 36.28
C SER A 433 19.66 -11.80 37.63
N GLN A 434 20.40 -11.58 38.73
CA GLN A 434 19.87 -11.58 40.10
C GLN A 434 19.42 -10.19 40.59
N ALA A 435 19.90 -9.11 39.96
CA ALA A 435 19.73 -7.75 40.48
C ALA A 435 18.48 -6.99 39.97
N GLY A 436 17.76 -7.49 38.96
CA GLY A 436 16.49 -6.90 38.50
C GLY A 436 16.57 -5.43 38.04
N GLY A 437 17.67 -5.01 37.40
CA GLY A 437 17.82 -3.65 36.86
C GLY A 437 17.22 -3.51 35.46
N GLY A 438 16.57 -2.38 35.15
CA GLY A 438 16.00 -2.11 33.82
C GLY A 438 17.07 -1.96 32.74
N TRP A 439 16.99 -2.78 31.69
CA TRP A 439 18.01 -2.92 30.64
C TRP A 439 17.85 -1.94 29.46
N LEU A 440 16.89 -1.00 29.54
CA LEU A 440 16.37 -0.25 28.39
C LEU A 440 16.55 1.28 28.48
N GLU A 441 17.65 1.76 29.09
CA GLU A 441 18.05 3.19 29.04
C GLU A 441 19.07 3.52 27.94
N TRP A 442 19.03 2.81 26.80
CA TRP A 442 19.74 3.24 25.59
C TRP A 442 18.71 3.46 24.48
N LYS A 443 18.12 4.65 24.50
CA LYS A 443 17.29 5.21 23.43
C LYS A 443 18.16 5.84 22.35
#